data_AF-A0A5E4LWH6-F1
#
_entry.id   AF-A0A5E4LWH6-F1
#
_cell.length_a   1.000
_cell.length_b   1.000
_cell.length_c   1.000
_cell.angle_alpha   90.00
_cell.angle_beta   90.00
_cell.angle_gamma   90.00
#
_symmetry.space_group_name_H-M   'P 1'
#
loop_
_entity.id
_entity.type
_entity.pdbx_description
1 polymer ?
#
loop_
_entity_poly.entity_id
_entity_poly.type
_entity_poly.pdbx_seq_one_letter_code
_entity_poly.pdbx_strand_id
1 'polypeptide(L)'
;MALLGASTGDILEIKGKRRSVAKCLPLYPSDEGKGIIRIDGLGRNNIGVAIGDTVTVAKIKTVPADKILVAPLEPIPPLDERYLTDSLESIPLVKGDNIMVPYFGGRLTFQVIGLTPSADAVLVTAKTIFHIAEKGETLRGVPQVSYEYIGGLRDELKKVREMIELPLRHPEIFEKLGVEAP
;
A
#
# COMPACT_ATOMS: atom_id res chain seq x y z
N MET A 1 3.41 4.78 -18.14
CA MET A 1 2.46 3.84 -18.76
C MET A 1 3.01 3.23 -20.04
N ALA A 2 3.34 4.03 -21.06
CA ALA A 2 3.88 3.53 -22.34
C ALA A 2 5.14 2.66 -22.19
N LEU A 3 6.10 3.08 -21.36
CA LEU A 3 7.32 2.30 -21.04
C LEU A 3 7.04 0.93 -20.41
N LEU A 4 5.91 0.76 -19.73
CA LEU A 4 5.53 -0.47 -19.03
C LEU A 4 4.53 -1.31 -19.84
N GLY A 5 4.08 -0.84 -21.02
CA GLY A 5 2.99 -1.48 -21.78
C GLY A 5 1.69 -1.61 -20.98
N ALA A 6 1.48 -0.71 -20.02
CA ALA A 6 0.35 -0.72 -19.10
C ALA A 6 -0.68 0.36 -19.47
N SER A 7 -1.96 0.01 -19.32
CA SER A 7 -3.13 0.85 -19.54
C SER A 7 -3.84 1.11 -18.21
N THR A 8 -4.69 2.13 -18.19
CA THR A 8 -5.61 2.37 -17.06
C THR A 8 -6.42 1.11 -16.77
N GLY A 9 -6.47 0.73 -15.50
CA GLY A 9 -7.18 -0.45 -15.03
C GLY A 9 -6.35 -1.73 -14.97
N ASP A 10 -5.17 -1.78 -15.59
CA ASP A 10 -4.25 -2.91 -15.46
C ASP A 10 -3.75 -3.04 -14.02
N ILE A 11 -3.42 -4.27 -13.62
CA ILE A 11 -2.78 -4.53 -12.33
C ILE A 11 -1.27 -4.55 -12.50
N LEU A 12 -0.58 -3.81 -11.63
CA LEU A 12 0.86 -3.69 -11.59
C LEU A 12 1.39 -4.29 -10.30
N GLU A 13 2.43 -5.11 -10.41
CA GLU A 13 3.27 -5.48 -9.28
C GLU A 13 4.26 -4.34 -9.03
N ILE A 14 4.37 -3.94 -7.76
CA ILE A 14 5.32 -2.93 -7.29
C ILE A 14 6.22 -3.58 -6.26
N LYS A 15 7.52 -3.57 -6.52
CA LYS A 15 8.54 -4.17 -5.68
C LYS A 15 9.48 -3.11 -5.11
N GLY A 16 9.44 -2.97 -3.79
CA GLY A 16 10.39 -2.22 -2.99
C GLY A 16 11.21 -3.17 -2.11
N LYS A 17 11.18 -2.96 -0.79
CA LYS A 17 11.70 -3.94 0.19
C LYS A 17 10.81 -5.18 0.27
N ARG A 18 9.52 -4.98 0.05
CA ARG A 18 8.49 -6.02 -0.11
C ARG A 18 7.80 -5.84 -1.46
N ARG A 19 7.12 -6.88 -1.93
CA ARG A 19 6.27 -6.81 -3.12
C ARG A 19 4.82 -6.57 -2.71
N SER A 20 4.09 -5.80 -3.49
CA SER A 20 2.65 -5.61 -3.40
C SER A 20 2.11 -5.33 -4.79
N VAL A 21 0.80 -5.17 -4.92
CA VAL A 21 0.12 -4.91 -6.19
C VAL A 21 -0.78 -3.70 -6.09
N ALA A 22 -0.94 -3.00 -7.20
CA ALA A 22 -1.82 -1.85 -7.29
C ALA A 22 -2.48 -1.78 -8.65
N LYS A 23 -3.68 -1.19 -8.69
CA LYS A 23 -4.38 -0.88 -9.94
C LYS A 23 -3.78 0.37 -10.55
N CYS A 24 -3.46 0.32 -11.83
CA CYS A 24 -2.98 1.43 -12.61
C CYS A 24 -4.11 2.45 -12.82
N LEU A 25 -3.96 3.66 -12.27
CA LEU A 25 -4.90 4.77 -12.46
C LEU A 25 -4.35 5.78 -13.45
N PRO A 26 -5.22 6.60 -14.10
CA PRO A 26 -4.78 7.61 -15.06
C PRO A 26 -3.67 8.50 -14.50
N LEU A 27 -2.63 8.70 -15.30
CA LEU A 27 -1.54 9.59 -14.95
C LEU A 27 -2.00 11.04 -15.04
N TYR A 28 -1.56 11.88 -14.11
CA TYR A 28 -1.74 13.32 -14.27
C TYR A 28 -0.91 13.83 -15.46
N PRO A 29 -1.46 14.68 -16.33
CA PRO A 29 -0.70 15.24 -17.46
C PRO A 29 0.59 15.93 -17.02
N SER A 30 0.60 16.50 -15.82
CA SER A 30 1.78 17.15 -15.23
C SER A 30 2.89 16.19 -14.78
N ASP A 31 2.64 14.90 -14.68
CA ASP A 31 3.61 13.87 -14.26
C ASP A 31 4.18 13.06 -15.44
N GLU A 32 3.68 13.30 -16.65
CA GLU A 32 4.09 12.57 -17.84
C GLU A 32 5.59 12.77 -18.16
N GLY A 33 6.28 11.67 -18.48
CA GLY A 33 7.71 11.68 -18.82
C GLY A 33 8.68 11.88 -17.65
N LYS A 34 8.19 12.14 -16.42
CA LYS A 34 9.05 12.44 -15.26
C LYS A 34 9.67 11.22 -14.57
N GLY A 35 9.28 10.01 -14.97
CA GLY A 35 9.76 8.76 -14.33
C GLY A 35 9.32 8.59 -12.88
N ILE A 36 8.28 9.30 -12.45
CA ILE A 36 7.74 9.22 -11.09
C ILE A 36 6.48 8.36 -11.05
N ILE A 37 6.25 7.69 -9.92
CA ILE A 37 5.03 6.95 -9.63
C ILE A 37 4.42 7.57 -8.37
N ARG A 38 3.14 7.93 -8.45
CA ARG A 38 2.37 8.28 -7.26
C ARG A 38 1.76 7.03 -6.68
N ILE A 39 2.02 6.81 -5.41
CA ILE A 39 1.47 5.72 -4.62
C ILE A 39 0.93 6.31 -3.32
N ASP A 40 -0.19 5.77 -2.87
CA ASP A 40 -0.83 6.13 -1.61
C ASP A 40 0.00 5.63 -0.41
N GLY A 41 -0.32 6.14 0.77
CA GLY A 41 0.40 5.81 1.99
C GLY A 41 0.33 4.33 2.36
N LEU A 42 -0.79 3.68 2.05
CA LEU A 42 -1.00 2.25 2.32
C LEU A 42 -0.13 1.39 1.39
N GLY A 43 -0.23 1.60 0.07
CA GLY A 43 0.60 0.88 -0.90
C GLY A 43 2.09 1.08 -0.63
N ARG A 44 2.50 2.31 -0.30
CA ARG A 44 3.89 2.64 0.07
C ARG A 44 4.36 1.88 1.31
N ASN A 45 3.50 1.77 2.32
CA ASN A 45 3.80 1.03 3.55
C ASN A 45 3.93 -0.48 3.28
N ASN A 46 3.02 -1.04 2.48
CA ASN A 46 3.03 -2.46 2.10
C ASN A 46 4.33 -2.87 1.41
N ILE A 47 4.85 -2.03 0.50
CA ILE A 47 6.14 -2.28 -0.18
C ILE A 47 7.38 -1.85 0.64
N GLY A 48 7.19 -1.18 1.78
CA GLY A 48 8.25 -0.81 2.73
C GLY A 48 9.18 0.31 2.26
N VAL A 49 8.70 1.22 1.40
CA VAL A 49 9.50 2.32 0.83
C VAL A 49 9.11 3.67 1.41
N ALA A 50 10.00 4.66 1.31
CA ALA A 50 9.72 6.05 1.62
C ALA A 50 9.49 6.86 0.34
N ILE A 51 9.13 8.13 0.51
CA ILE A 51 8.97 9.05 -0.62
C ILE A 51 10.35 9.35 -1.20
N GLY A 52 10.51 9.18 -2.51
CA GLY A 52 11.79 9.37 -3.22
C GLY A 52 12.56 8.08 -3.45
N ASP A 53 12.19 6.97 -2.78
CA ASP A 53 12.76 5.65 -3.05
C ASP A 53 12.43 5.19 -4.48
N THR A 54 13.35 4.44 -5.08
CA THR A 54 13.12 3.79 -6.38
C THR A 54 12.43 2.44 -6.18
N VAL A 55 11.44 2.16 -7.03
CA VAL A 55 10.70 0.89 -7.04
C VAL A 55 10.78 0.23 -8.41
N THR A 56 10.73 -1.09 -8.46
CA THR A 56 10.55 -1.82 -9.71
C THR A 56 9.06 -2.08 -9.93
N VAL A 57 8.58 -1.83 -11.15
CA VAL A 57 7.18 -2.06 -11.50
C VAL A 57 7.09 -2.98 -12.71
N ALA A 58 6.19 -3.95 -12.65
CA ALA A 58 5.91 -4.86 -13.74
C ALA A 58 4.40 -5.05 -13.89
N LYS A 59 3.92 -5.18 -15.14
CA LYS A 59 2.53 -5.55 -15.39
C LYS A 59 2.36 -7.03 -15.10
N ILE A 60 1.33 -7.38 -14.34
CA ILE A 60 1.01 -8.76 -14.00
C ILE A 60 -0.44 -9.09 -14.33
N LYS A 61 -0.75 -10.38 -14.41
CA LYS A 61 -2.14 -10.87 -14.46
C LYS A 61 -2.54 -11.34 -13.07
N THR A 62 -3.76 -11.01 -12.67
CA THR A 62 -4.35 -11.47 -11.41
C THR A 62 -5.39 -12.55 -11.66
N VAL A 63 -5.61 -13.38 -10.65
CA VAL A 63 -6.67 -14.40 -10.64
C VAL A 63 -7.78 -13.92 -9.70
N PRO A 64 -9.07 -14.10 -10.03
CA PRO A 64 -10.15 -13.83 -9.08
C PRO A 64 -9.95 -14.62 -7.78
N ALA A 65 -10.16 -13.96 -6.64
CA ALA A 65 -10.10 -14.62 -5.34
C ALA A 65 -11.42 -15.35 -5.03
N ASP A 66 -11.34 -16.61 -4.61
CA ASP A 66 -12.48 -17.34 -4.05
C ASP A 66 -12.64 -17.04 -2.56
N LYS A 67 -11.52 -17.10 -1.82
CA LYS A 67 -11.49 -16.80 -0.38
C LYS A 67 -10.25 -16.01 0.01
N ILE A 68 -10.44 -15.06 0.93
CA ILE A 68 -9.35 -14.26 1.49
C ILE A 68 -9.44 -14.30 3.01
N LEU A 69 -8.36 -14.73 3.65
CA LEU A 69 -8.24 -14.76 5.10
C LEU A 69 -7.49 -13.51 5.56
N VAL A 70 -8.09 -12.74 6.45
CA VAL A 70 -7.55 -11.49 6.98
C VAL A 70 -7.50 -11.51 8.49
N ALA A 71 -6.46 -10.93 9.08
CA ALA A 71 -6.32 -10.76 10.51
C ALA A 71 -6.42 -9.28 10.88
N PRO A 72 -7.26 -8.89 11.85
CA PRO A 72 -7.34 -7.50 12.29
C PRO A 72 -6.05 -7.10 13.04
N LEU A 73 -5.50 -5.94 12.72
CA LEU A 73 -4.32 -5.40 13.42
C LEU A 73 -4.68 -4.76 14.76
N GLU A 74 -5.94 -4.37 14.93
CA GLU A 74 -6.48 -3.70 16.12
C GLU A 74 -7.77 -4.40 16.56
N PRO A 75 -8.22 -4.26 17.81
CA PRO A 75 -9.55 -4.72 18.20
C PRO A 75 -10.61 -4.07 17.31
N ILE A 76 -11.42 -4.88 16.62
CA ILE A 76 -12.48 -4.41 15.74
C ILE A 76 -13.85 -4.68 16.39
N PRO A 77 -14.87 -3.83 16.15
CA PRO A 77 -16.24 -4.17 16.48
C PRO A 77 -16.73 -5.37 15.64
N PRO A 78 -17.84 -6.02 16.02
CA PRO A 78 -18.48 -7.03 15.20
C PRO A 78 -18.73 -6.48 13.78
N LEU A 79 -18.19 -7.17 12.78
CA LEU A 79 -18.22 -6.77 11.38
C LEU A 79 -18.71 -7.92 10.51
N ASP A 80 -19.62 -7.64 9.59
CA ASP A 80 -20.00 -8.59 8.55
C ASP A 80 -18.88 -8.69 7.50
N GLU A 81 -18.42 -9.91 7.21
CA GLU A 81 -17.39 -10.19 6.20
C GLU A 81 -17.77 -9.65 4.82
N ARG A 82 -19.07 -9.57 4.50
CA ARG A 82 -19.57 -8.96 3.25
C ARG A 82 -19.16 -7.50 3.10
N TYR A 83 -19.03 -6.78 4.21
CA TYR A 83 -18.57 -5.39 4.18
C TYR A 83 -17.17 -5.27 3.61
N LEU A 84 -16.29 -6.24 3.87
CA LEU A 84 -14.95 -6.28 3.29
C LEU A 84 -15.01 -6.56 1.79
N THR A 85 -15.88 -7.47 1.34
CA THR A 85 -16.09 -7.75 -0.08
C THR A 85 -16.52 -6.50 -0.83
N ASP A 86 -17.54 -5.80 -0.33
CA ASP A 86 -18.09 -4.61 -0.98
C ASP A 86 -17.08 -3.45 -0.99
N SER A 87 -16.34 -3.28 0.12
CA SER A 87 -15.38 -2.18 0.25
C SER A 87 -14.09 -2.39 -0.54
N LEU A 88 -13.72 -3.65 -0.79
CA LEU A 88 -12.48 -4.01 -1.47
C LEU A 88 -12.71 -4.52 -2.89
N GLU A 89 -13.92 -4.41 -3.42
CA GLU A 89 -14.22 -4.87 -4.78
C GLU A 89 -13.28 -4.22 -5.81
N SER A 90 -12.77 -5.03 -6.74
CA SER A 90 -11.80 -4.61 -7.77
C SER A 90 -10.44 -4.15 -7.24
N ILE A 91 -10.15 -4.35 -5.96
CA ILE A 91 -8.83 -4.11 -5.38
C ILE A 91 -7.99 -5.39 -5.50
N PRO A 92 -6.79 -5.32 -6.08
CA PRO A 92 -5.87 -6.45 -6.12
C PRO A 92 -5.14 -6.59 -4.77
N LEU A 93 -4.90 -7.82 -4.32
CA LEU A 93 -4.27 -8.11 -3.02
C LEU A 93 -3.19 -9.19 -3.12
N VAL A 94 -2.15 -9.05 -2.30
CA VAL A 94 -1.09 -10.05 -2.09
C VAL A 94 -1.08 -10.48 -0.63
N LYS A 95 -0.64 -11.72 -0.36
CA LYS A 95 -0.42 -12.20 1.00
C LYS A 95 0.60 -11.31 1.72
N GLY A 96 0.24 -10.84 2.91
CA GLY A 96 1.04 -9.94 3.75
C GLY A 96 0.72 -8.46 3.58
N ASP A 97 -0.11 -8.09 2.60
CA ASP A 97 -0.56 -6.71 2.44
C ASP A 97 -1.41 -6.28 3.64
N ASN A 98 -1.24 -5.03 4.04
CA ASN A 98 -2.19 -4.39 4.93
C ASN A 98 -3.28 -3.72 4.08
N ILE A 99 -4.52 -3.93 4.47
CA ILE A 99 -5.71 -3.34 3.87
C ILE A 99 -6.38 -2.43 4.87
N MET A 100 -6.98 -1.37 4.36
CA MET A 100 -7.70 -0.37 5.16
C MET A 100 -9.10 -0.22 4.60
N VAL A 101 -10.07 -0.47 5.46
CA VAL A 101 -11.49 -0.35 5.11
C VAL A 101 -12.08 0.79 5.94
N PRO A 102 -12.71 1.79 5.32
CA PRO A 102 -13.42 2.84 6.06
C PRO A 102 -14.46 2.20 6.98
N TYR A 103 -14.67 2.74 8.18
CA TYR A 103 -15.71 2.23 9.09
C TYR A 103 -16.14 3.33 10.05
N PHE A 104 -17.40 3.75 9.96
CA PHE A 104 -18.07 4.75 10.84
C PHE A 104 -17.16 5.86 11.40
N GLY A 105 -16.72 6.78 10.54
CA GLY A 105 -15.89 7.93 10.97
C GLY A 105 -14.44 7.58 11.30
N GLY A 106 -14.05 6.32 11.15
CA GLY A 106 -12.69 5.81 11.25
C GLY A 106 -12.38 4.81 10.15
N ARG A 107 -11.49 3.87 10.46
CA ARG A 107 -11.00 2.84 9.55
C ARG A 107 -10.64 1.60 10.34
N LEU A 108 -10.82 0.45 9.72
CA LEU A 108 -10.34 -0.83 10.22
C LEU A 108 -9.17 -1.27 9.36
N THR A 109 -8.09 -1.68 10.01
CA THR A 109 -6.89 -2.18 9.34
C THR A 109 -6.76 -3.67 9.55
N PHE A 110 -6.56 -4.39 8.45
CA PHE A 110 -6.34 -5.83 8.47
C PHE A 110 -5.07 -6.16 7.71
N GLN A 111 -4.47 -7.30 8.03
CA GLN A 111 -3.40 -7.90 7.27
C GLN A 111 -3.93 -9.13 6.53
N VAL A 112 -3.61 -9.27 5.25
CA VAL A 112 -3.95 -10.44 4.46
C VAL A 112 -3.04 -11.59 4.86
N ILE A 113 -3.59 -12.62 5.50
CA ILE A 113 -2.81 -13.77 5.98
C ILE A 113 -2.88 -14.97 5.04
N GLY A 114 -3.95 -15.08 4.24
CA GLY A 114 -4.13 -16.19 3.30
C GLY A 114 -4.97 -15.81 2.09
N LEU A 115 -4.67 -16.43 0.94
CA LEU A 115 -5.35 -16.25 -0.33
C LEU A 115 -5.72 -17.62 -0.91
N THR A 116 -6.94 -17.74 -1.43
CA THR A 116 -7.42 -18.92 -2.17
C THR A 116 -8.03 -18.45 -3.50
N PRO A 117 -7.54 -18.95 -4.65
CA PRO A 117 -6.42 -19.88 -4.83
C PRO A 117 -5.07 -19.27 -4.38
N SER A 118 -4.08 -20.13 -4.06
CA SER A 118 -2.73 -19.68 -3.74
C SER A 118 -2.05 -19.18 -5.01
N ALA A 119 -2.13 -17.87 -5.23
CA ALA A 119 -1.51 -17.16 -6.34
C ALA A 119 -0.61 -16.04 -5.82
N ASP A 120 0.30 -15.55 -6.68
CA ASP A 120 1.15 -14.41 -6.33
C ASP A 120 0.34 -13.14 -6.06
N ALA A 121 -0.75 -12.94 -6.79
CA ALA A 121 -1.68 -11.84 -6.62
C ALA A 121 -3.11 -12.25 -7.01
N VAL A 122 -4.09 -11.80 -6.23
CA VAL A 122 -5.51 -12.06 -6.50
C VAL A 122 -6.28 -10.77 -6.68
N LEU A 123 -7.41 -10.84 -7.37
CA LEU A 123 -8.36 -9.73 -7.52
C LEU A 123 -9.61 -10.02 -6.70
N VAL A 124 -10.01 -9.09 -5.85
CA VAL A 124 -11.27 -9.17 -5.12
C VAL A 124 -12.43 -8.93 -6.09
N THR A 125 -13.42 -9.81 -6.04
CA THR A 125 -14.65 -9.73 -6.84
C THR A 125 -15.87 -9.87 -5.93
N ALA A 126 -17.08 -9.54 -6.42
CA ALA A 126 -18.32 -9.76 -5.67
C ALA A 126 -18.55 -11.21 -5.18
N LYS A 127 -17.84 -12.20 -5.74
CA LYS A 127 -17.92 -13.62 -5.32
C LYS A 127 -16.91 -14.00 -4.24
N THR A 128 -15.95 -13.11 -3.95
CA THR A 128 -14.89 -13.37 -2.99
C THR A 128 -15.45 -13.39 -1.57
N ILE A 129 -15.16 -14.45 -0.84
CA ILE A 129 -15.57 -14.61 0.56
C ILE A 129 -14.39 -14.23 1.45
N PHE A 130 -14.56 -13.20 2.28
CA PHE A 130 -13.59 -12.88 3.32
C PHE A 130 -13.82 -13.74 4.54
N HIS A 131 -12.74 -14.11 5.22
CA HIS A 131 -12.79 -14.67 6.57
C HIS A 131 -11.92 -13.84 7.50
N ILE A 132 -12.46 -13.42 8.64
CA ILE A 132 -11.72 -12.66 9.64
C ILE A 132 -11.20 -13.62 10.72
N ALA A 133 -9.88 -13.77 10.79
CA ALA A 133 -9.25 -14.57 11.84
C ALA A 133 -9.29 -13.87 13.20
N GLU A 134 -9.38 -14.66 14.27
CA GLU A 134 -9.27 -14.14 15.63
C GLU A 134 -7.85 -13.65 15.93
N LYS A 135 -7.74 -12.70 16.87
CA LYS A 135 -6.51 -11.98 17.16
C LYS A 135 -5.44 -12.91 17.75
N GLY A 136 -4.51 -13.38 16.92
CA GLY A 136 -3.38 -14.23 17.34
C GLY A 136 -2.27 -14.46 16.31
N GLU A 137 -2.48 -14.13 15.03
CA GLU A 137 -1.55 -14.41 13.92
C GLU A 137 -0.97 -13.15 13.23
N THR A 138 -0.80 -12.02 13.94
CA THR A 138 -0.27 -10.79 13.30
C THR A 138 1.26 -10.71 13.37
N LEU A 139 1.92 -10.68 12.20
CA LEU A 139 3.35 -10.41 12.10
C LEU A 139 3.59 -8.88 12.05
N ARG A 140 3.86 -8.32 13.24
CA ARG A 140 4.43 -6.98 13.52
C ARG A 140 3.65 -5.76 13.03
N GLY A 141 3.44 -4.84 13.99
CA GLY A 141 2.67 -3.61 13.87
C GLY A 141 3.22 -2.59 12.86
N VAL A 142 2.27 -1.86 12.28
CA VAL A 142 2.46 -0.80 11.30
C VAL A 142 2.25 0.55 12.01
N PRO A 143 3.01 1.61 11.70
CA PRO A 143 2.75 2.94 12.23
C PRO A 143 1.38 3.45 11.77
N GLN A 144 0.56 3.89 12.73
CA GLN A 144 -0.84 4.27 12.56
C GLN A 144 -1.07 5.53 11.69
N VAL A 145 -0.05 6.34 11.40
CA VAL A 145 -0.24 7.65 10.76
C VAL A 145 0.61 7.76 9.49
N SER A 146 -0.03 7.95 8.35
CA SER A 146 0.63 8.39 7.12
C SER A 146 0.50 9.91 6.95
N TYR A 147 1.49 10.52 6.31
CA TYR A 147 1.53 11.96 6.07
C TYR A 147 0.37 12.51 5.21
N GLU A 148 -0.42 11.65 4.58
CA GLU A 148 -1.62 12.01 3.82
C GLU A 148 -2.79 12.42 4.70
N TYR A 149 -2.75 12.11 6.01
CA TYR A 149 -3.77 12.51 6.98
C TYR A 149 -3.61 13.96 7.48
N ILE A 150 -2.55 14.68 7.08
CA ILE A 150 -2.33 16.07 7.48
C ILE A 150 -2.78 17.00 6.35
N GLY A 151 -3.95 17.62 6.52
CA GLY A 151 -4.48 18.63 5.60
C GLY A 151 -3.85 20.02 5.82
N GLY A 152 -3.67 20.79 4.75
CA GLY A 152 -3.30 22.22 4.83
C GLY A 152 -1.83 22.56 5.05
N LEU A 153 -0.95 21.59 5.32
CA LEU A 153 0.46 21.81 5.67
C LEU A 153 1.45 21.15 4.69
N ARG A 154 1.14 21.16 3.39
CA ARG A 154 1.94 20.43 2.39
C ARG A 154 3.40 20.92 2.33
N ASP A 155 3.62 22.22 2.51
CA ASP A 155 4.95 22.84 2.41
C ASP A 155 5.78 22.58 3.69
N GLU A 156 5.15 22.62 4.86
CA GLU A 156 5.77 22.30 6.15
C GLU A 156 6.14 20.82 6.23
N LEU A 157 5.26 19.93 5.75
CA LEU A 157 5.54 18.51 5.65
C LEU A 157 6.75 18.22 4.76
N LYS A 158 6.92 18.95 3.66
CA LYS A 158 8.08 18.81 2.81
C LYS A 158 9.37 19.12 3.57
N LYS A 159 9.38 20.22 4.33
CA LYS A 159 10.54 20.61 5.16
C LYS A 159 10.85 19.59 6.25
N VAL A 160 9.83 19.10 6.96
CA VAL A 160 10.01 18.07 8.01
C VAL A 160 10.55 16.76 7.42
N ARG A 161 10.11 16.36 6.23
CA ARG A 161 10.66 15.17 5.53
C ARG A 161 12.14 15.34 5.20
N GLU A 162 12.52 16.50 4.67
CA GLU A 162 13.92 16.79 4.32
C GLU A 162 14.83 16.80 5.55
N MET A 163 14.35 17.32 6.69
CA MET A 163 15.13 17.41 7.93
C MET A 163 15.17 16.11 8.74
N ILE A 164 14.12 15.29 8.74
CA ILE A 164 14.03 14.11 9.62
C ILE A 164 14.15 12.79 8.85
N GLU A 165 13.43 12.65 7.74
CA GLU A 165 13.31 11.35 7.06
C GLU A 165 14.53 11.06 6.17
N LEU A 166 15.08 12.09 5.51
CA LEU A 166 16.26 11.98 4.65
C LEU A 166 17.52 11.53 5.41
N PRO A 167 17.90 12.13 6.57
CA PRO A 167 19.12 11.75 7.28
C PRO A 167 19.04 10.36 7.91
N LEU A 168 17.85 9.96 8.38
CA LEU A 168 17.66 8.66 9.02
C LEU A 168 17.67 7.49 8.05
N ARG A 169 17.31 7.71 6.77
CA ARG A 169 17.29 6.63 5.75
C ARG A 169 18.49 6.63 4.82
N HIS A 170 19.15 7.78 4.62
CA HIS A 170 20.30 7.93 3.75
C HIS A 170 21.49 8.61 4.45
N PRO A 171 21.99 8.07 5.58
CA PRO A 171 23.14 8.64 6.29
C PRO A 171 24.37 8.77 5.39
N GLU A 172 24.52 7.89 4.41
CA GLU A 172 25.62 7.88 3.44
C GLU A 172 25.72 9.15 2.57
N ILE A 173 24.60 9.86 2.36
CA ILE A 173 24.57 11.12 1.61
C ILE A 173 25.11 12.26 2.48
N PHE A 174 24.76 12.26 3.77
CA PHE A 174 25.17 13.28 4.74
C PHE A 174 26.63 13.12 5.17
N GLU A 175 27.10 11.88 5.34
CA GLU A 175 28.51 11.59 5.61
C GLU A 175 29.44 12.04 4.47
N LYS A 176 29.01 11.89 3.20
CA LYS A 176 29.78 12.34 2.03
C LYS A 176 29.85 13.85 1.87
N LEU A 177 28.81 14.56 2.30
CA LEU A 177 28.74 16.02 2.23
C LEU A 177 29.35 16.69 3.47
N GLY A 178 29.66 15.94 4.54
CA GLY A 178 30.29 16.45 5.76
C GLY A 178 29.39 17.41 6.56
N VAL A 179 28.07 17.31 6.39
CA VAL A 179 27.10 18.18 7.04
C VAL A 179 26.27 17.35 8.02
N GLU A 180 26.21 17.80 9.27
CA GLU A 180 25.33 17.17 10.26
C GLU A 180 23.86 17.45 9.92
N ALA A 181 22.99 16.48 10.19
CA ALA A 181 21.56 16.68 10.08
C ALA A 181 21.14 17.84 11.01
N PRO A 182 20.36 18.82 10.51
CA PRO A 182 19.97 19.99 11.28
C PRO A 182 19.01 19.68 12.45
#